data_AF-A0AA50XZ11-F1
#
_entry.id   AF-A0AA50XZ11-F1
#
_cell.length_a   1.000
_cell.length_b   1.000
_cell.length_c   1.000
_cell.angle_alpha   90.00
_cell.angle_beta   90.00
_cell.angle_gamma   90.00
#
_symmetry.space_group_name_H-M   'P 1'
#
loop_
_entity.id
_entity.type
_entity.pdbx_description
1 polymer ?
#
loop_
_entity_poly.entity_id
_entity_poly.type
_entity_poly.pdbx_seq_one_letter_code
_entity_poly.pdbx_strand_id
1 'polypeptide(L)'
;DSDWFNLHIPDSPEVNYATKHALPSDKILETIKSCLHVEISVKTEDGDEMVLELWTLQLDENQFDPGLKAMNTIYFRMSILLKSLITTTRITPAYHLSRKQNAESFTVFYRVYNGEPKL
;
A
#
# COMPACT_ATOMS: atom_id res chain seq x y z
N ASP A 1 22.22 -2.45 -1.43
CA ASP A 1 21.15 -2.64 -2.42
C ASP A 1 20.62 -4.05 -2.33
N SER A 2 19.43 -4.23 -1.74
CA SER A 2 18.71 -5.51 -1.78
C SER A 2 17.45 -5.31 -2.60
N ASP A 3 17.54 -5.50 -3.91
CA ASP A 3 16.37 -5.49 -4.78
C ASP A 3 15.52 -6.73 -4.48
N TRP A 4 14.41 -6.53 -3.77
CA TRP A 4 13.45 -7.60 -3.50
C TRP A 4 12.51 -7.79 -4.69
N PHE A 5 12.07 -9.04 -4.88
CA PHE A 5 11.14 -9.46 -5.94
C PHE A 5 11.60 -9.14 -7.37
N ASN A 6 12.92 -9.02 -7.58
CA ASN A 6 13.54 -8.62 -8.86
C ASN A 6 12.99 -7.28 -9.37
N LEU A 7 12.72 -6.34 -8.46
CA LEU A 7 12.22 -5.00 -8.74
C LEU A 7 13.11 -3.98 -8.06
N HIS A 8 13.51 -2.96 -8.82
CA HIS A 8 14.23 -1.82 -8.28
C HIS A 8 13.23 -0.74 -7.85
N ILE A 9 12.87 -0.75 -6.56
CA ILE A 9 11.96 0.22 -5.95
C ILE A 9 12.73 0.94 -4.85
N PRO A 10 13.08 2.22 -5.03
CA PRO A 10 13.78 2.97 -4.00
C PRO A 10 12.86 3.23 -2.80
N ASP A 11 13.39 3.01 -1.61
CA ASP A 11 12.66 3.25 -0.37
C ASP A 11 12.66 4.73 0.03
N SER A 12 11.52 5.21 0.51
CA SER A 12 11.43 6.51 1.21
C SER A 12 11.53 6.28 2.73
N PRO A 13 12.47 6.96 3.44
CA PRO A 13 12.59 6.81 4.89
C PRO A 13 11.31 7.16 5.66
N GLU A 14 10.59 8.18 5.20
CA GLU A 14 9.33 8.63 5.82
C GLU A 14 8.23 7.57 5.70
N VAL A 15 8.05 7.04 4.48
CA VAL A 15 7.07 5.98 4.20
C VAL A 15 7.44 4.71 4.97
N ASN A 16 8.72 4.38 5.06
CA ASN A 16 9.20 3.26 5.87
C ASN A 16 8.89 3.43 7.35
N TYR A 17 9.02 4.64 7.89
CA TYR A 17 8.70 4.93 9.28
C TYR A 17 7.20 4.77 9.56
N ALA A 18 6.34 5.33 8.70
CA ALA A 18 4.89 5.19 8.80
C ALA A 18 4.45 3.72 8.66
N THR A 19 5.06 2.99 7.71
CA THR A 19 4.76 1.57 7.47
C THR A 19 5.18 0.71 8.66
N LYS A 20 6.35 0.94 9.27
CA LYS A 20 6.77 0.21 10.48
C LYS A 20 5.89 0.46 11.68
N HIS A 21 5.30 1.66 11.80
CA HIS A 21 4.31 1.95 12.82
C HIS A 21 3.01 1.16 12.60
N ALA A 22 2.54 1.10 11.34
CA ALA A 22 1.33 0.37 10.97
C ALA A 22 1.53 -1.15 10.88
N LEU A 23 2.76 -1.62 10.68
CA LEU A 23 3.15 -3.02 10.53
C LEU A 23 4.39 -3.33 11.40
N PRO A 24 4.21 -3.51 12.73
CA PRO A 24 5.30 -3.83 13.63
C PRO A 24 5.97 -5.16 13.27
N SER A 25 7.30 -5.21 13.30
CA SER A 25 8.08 -6.37 12.82
C SER A 25 7.83 -7.65 13.64
N ASP A 26 7.42 -7.51 14.91
CA ASP A 26 7.06 -8.61 15.80
C ASP A 26 5.63 -9.13 15.59
N LYS A 27 4.79 -8.43 14.81
CA LYS A 27 3.36 -8.75 14.62
C LYS A 27 2.92 -8.74 13.16
N ILE A 28 3.83 -8.96 12.22
CA ILE A 28 3.56 -8.86 10.77
C ILE A 28 2.35 -9.71 10.36
N LEU A 29 2.32 -10.99 10.76
CA LEU A 29 1.24 -11.90 10.35
C LEU A 29 -0.11 -11.51 10.96
N GLU A 30 -0.15 -11.18 12.25
CA GLU A 30 -1.37 -10.71 12.92
C GLU A 30 -1.91 -9.44 12.26
N THR A 31 -1.02 -8.51 11.94
CA THR A 31 -1.38 -7.22 11.34
C THR A 31 -1.95 -7.40 9.93
N ILE A 32 -1.34 -8.24 9.09
CA ILE A 32 -1.85 -8.48 7.73
C ILE A 32 -3.19 -9.22 7.79
N LYS A 33 -3.39 -10.11 8.77
CA LYS A 33 -4.69 -10.76 9.01
C LYS A 33 -5.76 -9.75 9.42
N SER A 34 -5.40 -8.73 10.20
CA SER A 34 -6.28 -7.60 10.53
C SER A 34 -6.40 -6.55 9.43
N CYS A 35 -5.94 -6.85 8.21
CA CYS A 35 -5.84 -5.92 7.07
C CYS A 35 -4.83 -4.79 7.29
N LEU A 36 -3.98 -4.56 6.28
CA LEU A 36 -3.14 -3.37 6.20
C LEU A 36 -3.72 -2.43 5.14
N HIS A 37 -3.98 -1.19 5.53
CA HIS A 37 -4.57 -0.17 4.70
C HIS A 37 -3.57 0.91 4.32
N VAL A 38 -3.63 1.35 3.06
CA VAL A 38 -3.04 2.60 2.58
C VAL A 38 -4.18 3.45 2.03
N GLU A 39 -4.49 4.51 2.75
CA GLU A 39 -5.51 5.47 2.37
C GLU A 39 -4.86 6.65 1.67
N ILE A 40 -5.45 7.08 0.55
CA ILE A 40 -5.06 8.26 -0.20
C ILE A 40 -6.17 9.28 -0.05
N SER A 41 -5.87 10.45 0.52
CA SER A 41 -6.82 11.54 0.69
C SER A 41 -6.34 12.81 -0.01
N VAL A 42 -7.26 13.72 -0.26
CA VAL A 42 -6.98 15.08 -0.70
C VAL A 42 -7.48 16.06 0.34
N LYS A 43 -6.70 17.12 0.58
CA LYS A 43 -7.13 18.24 1.40
C LYS A 43 -7.04 19.53 0.60
N THR A 44 -8.11 20.33 0.61
CA THR A 44 -8.14 21.66 -0.01
C THR A 44 -7.53 22.71 0.93
N GLU A 45 -7.18 23.88 0.39
CA GLU A 45 -6.70 25.02 1.18
C GLU A 45 -7.73 25.48 2.24
N ASP A 46 -9.02 25.35 1.94
CA ASP A 46 -10.12 25.69 2.86
C ASP A 46 -10.26 24.67 4.01
N GLY A 47 -9.47 23.60 3.98
CA GLY A 47 -9.37 22.60 5.04
C GLY A 47 -10.26 21.38 4.85
N ASP A 48 -11.09 21.33 3.79
CA ASP A 48 -11.92 20.18 3.47
C ASP A 48 -11.05 18.98 3.09
N GLU A 49 -11.36 17.81 3.64
CA GLU A 49 -10.66 16.57 3.37
C GLU A 49 -11.60 15.52 2.77
N MET A 50 -11.10 14.77 1.80
CA MET A 50 -11.83 13.67 1.17
C MET A 50 -10.90 12.48 0.91
N VAL A 51 -11.32 11.30 1.34
CA VAL A 51 -10.65 10.04 0.96
C VAL A 51 -10.96 9.74 -0.50
N LEU A 52 -9.91 9.55 -1.30
CA LEU A 52 -9.99 9.23 -2.72
C LEU A 52 -9.94 7.72 -2.96
N GLU A 53 -9.04 7.03 -2.25
CA GLU A 53 -8.78 5.61 -2.44
C GLU A 53 -8.42 4.95 -1.11
N LEU A 54 -8.81 3.69 -0.98
CA LEU A 54 -8.39 2.82 0.12
C LEU A 54 -7.83 1.52 -0.45
N TRP A 55 -6.51 1.35 -0.36
CA TRP A 55 -5.82 0.14 -0.78
C TRP A 55 -5.67 -0.80 0.41
N THR A 56 -6.05 -2.06 0.24
CA THR A 56 -6.01 -3.05 1.32
C THR A 56 -5.16 -4.25 0.93
N LEU A 57 -4.18 -4.58 1.77
CA LEU A 57 -3.43 -5.82 1.74
C LEU A 57 -3.96 -6.74 2.84
N GLN A 58 -4.43 -7.91 2.45
CA GLN A 58 -4.95 -8.93 3.36
C GLN A 58 -4.58 -10.33 2.87
N LEU A 59 -4.59 -11.31 3.78
CA LEU A 59 -4.51 -12.73 3.44
C LEU A 59 -5.93 -13.31 3.38
N ASP A 60 -6.23 -14.04 2.32
CA ASP A 60 -7.46 -14.84 2.27
C ASP A 60 -7.24 -16.17 3.01
N GLU A 61 -7.80 -16.29 4.21
CA GLU A 61 -7.65 -17.49 5.04
C GLU A 61 -8.35 -18.72 4.42
N ASN A 62 -9.28 -18.53 3.48
CA ASN A 62 -9.95 -19.63 2.79
C ASN A 62 -9.11 -20.19 1.63
N GLN A 63 -8.06 -19.47 1.21
CA GLN A 63 -7.19 -19.86 0.11
C GLN A 63 -5.78 -20.15 0.60
N PHE A 64 -5.66 -21.18 1.44
CA PHE A 64 -4.37 -21.70 1.89
C PHE A 64 -4.02 -22.99 1.15
N ASP A 65 -2.93 -22.97 0.37
CA ASP A 65 -2.39 -24.15 -0.31
C ASP A 65 -1.17 -24.72 0.46
N PRO A 66 -1.37 -25.73 1.33
CA PRO A 66 -0.26 -26.35 2.07
C PRO A 66 0.68 -27.17 1.16
N GLY A 67 0.29 -27.43 -0.08
CA GLY A 67 1.10 -28.12 -1.08
C GLY A 67 2.16 -27.22 -1.75
N LEU A 68 1.99 -25.90 -1.67
CA LEU A 68 2.91 -24.93 -2.24
C LEU A 68 4.19 -24.80 -1.39
N LYS A 69 5.15 -25.71 -1.64
CA LYS A 69 6.42 -25.78 -0.87
C LYS A 69 7.59 -25.01 -1.50
N ALA A 70 7.40 -24.45 -2.70
CA ALA A 70 8.47 -23.78 -3.44
C ALA A 70 8.51 -22.28 -3.13
N MET A 71 9.44 -21.86 -2.26
CA MET A 71 9.71 -20.45 -1.94
C MET A 71 9.89 -19.58 -3.20
N ASN A 72 10.55 -20.13 -4.23
CA ASN A 72 10.73 -19.47 -5.52
C ASN A 72 9.40 -19.12 -6.22
N THR A 73 8.40 -20.00 -6.12
CA THR A 73 7.07 -19.75 -6.70
C THR A 73 6.36 -18.61 -5.98
N ILE A 74 6.44 -18.57 -4.65
CA ILE A 74 5.87 -17.47 -3.85
C ILE A 74 6.55 -16.15 -4.23
N TYR A 75 7.89 -16.13 -4.25
CA TYR A 75 8.66 -14.93 -4.62
C TYR A 75 8.30 -14.43 -6.03
N PHE A 76 8.15 -15.33 -7.00
CA PHE A 76 7.75 -14.97 -8.36
C PHE A 76 6.31 -14.42 -8.42
N ARG A 77 5.37 -15.05 -7.70
CA ARG A 77 3.98 -14.57 -7.63
C ARG A 77 3.90 -13.19 -6.98
N MET A 78 4.68 -12.93 -5.92
CA MET A 78 4.78 -11.61 -5.29
C MET A 78 5.41 -10.57 -6.23
N SER A 79 6.41 -10.95 -7.04
CA SER A 79 6.96 -10.07 -8.09
C SER A 79 5.90 -9.67 -9.12
N ILE A 80 5.06 -10.61 -9.56
CA ILE A 80 3.95 -10.33 -10.47
C ILE A 80 2.94 -9.41 -9.78
N LEU A 81 2.54 -9.70 -8.54
CA LEU A 81 1.61 -8.88 -7.77
C LEU A 81 2.08 -7.43 -7.66
N LEU A 82 3.36 -7.21 -7.32
CA LEU A 82 3.94 -5.87 -7.24
C LEU A 82 3.98 -5.16 -8.61
N LYS A 83 4.27 -5.87 -9.70
CA LYS A 83 4.19 -5.30 -11.06
C LYS A 83 2.75 -4.89 -11.41
N SER A 84 1.77 -5.73 -11.08
CA SER A 84 0.36 -5.43 -11.27
C SER A 84 -0.08 -4.21 -10.45
N LEU A 85 0.33 -4.14 -9.17
CA LEU A 85 0.08 -2.98 -8.31
C LEU A 85 0.70 -1.72 -8.91
N ILE A 86 1.95 -1.82 -9.38
CA ILE A 86 2.62 -0.72 -10.07
C ILE A 86 1.75 -0.23 -11.23
N THR A 87 1.35 -1.09 -12.16
CA THR A 87 0.53 -0.65 -13.30
C THR A 87 -0.82 -0.08 -12.86
N THR A 88 -1.48 -0.70 -11.89
CA THR A 88 -2.82 -0.31 -11.44
C THR A 88 -2.82 1.09 -10.82
N THR A 89 -1.83 1.44 -10.00
CA THR A 89 -1.76 2.77 -9.38
C THR A 89 -1.50 3.92 -10.37
N ARG A 90 -1.28 3.67 -11.67
CA ARG A 90 -1.13 4.73 -12.69
C ARG A 90 -2.38 4.98 -13.52
N ILE A 91 -3.38 4.10 -13.43
CA ILE A 91 -4.61 4.20 -14.22
C ILE A 91 -5.79 4.74 -13.41
N THR A 92 -5.61 4.95 -12.10
CA THR A 92 -6.70 5.43 -11.24
C THR A 92 -6.90 6.95 -11.36
N PRO A 93 -8.12 7.45 -11.11
CA PRO A 93 -8.36 8.90 -11.08
C PRO A 93 -7.47 9.64 -10.05
N ALA A 94 -7.19 9.04 -8.88
CA ALA A 94 -6.35 9.68 -7.87
C ALA A 94 -4.90 9.83 -8.34
N TYR A 95 -4.39 8.95 -9.20
CA TYR A 95 -3.10 9.15 -9.85
C TYR A 95 -3.10 10.42 -10.70
N HIS A 96 -4.08 10.57 -11.59
CA HIS A 96 -4.18 11.76 -12.44
C HIS A 96 -4.36 13.05 -11.62
N LEU A 97 -5.08 12.98 -10.50
CA LEU A 97 -5.27 14.09 -9.58
C LEU A 97 -3.98 14.44 -8.82
N SER A 98 -3.27 13.45 -8.28
CA SER A 98 -2.01 13.67 -7.53
C SER A 98 -0.91 14.31 -8.38
N ARG A 99 -0.93 14.10 -9.69
CA ARG A 99 -0.03 14.76 -10.65
C ARG A 99 -0.35 16.24 -10.90
N LYS A 100 -1.53 16.71 -10.49
CA LYS A 100 -2.01 18.10 -10.64
C LYS A 100 -2.05 18.88 -9.32
N GLN A 101 -1.66 18.24 -8.21
CA GLN A 101 -1.67 18.89 -6.89
C GLN A 101 -0.81 20.14 -6.90
N ASN A 102 -1.25 21.17 -6.19
CA ASN A 102 -0.52 22.41 -6.00
C ASN A 102 -0.94 23.05 -4.68
N ALA A 103 0.00 23.74 -4.05
CA ALA A 103 -0.17 24.35 -2.73
C ALA A 103 -1.20 25.50 -2.69
N GLU A 104 -1.77 25.90 -3.84
CA GLU A 104 -2.79 26.95 -3.90
C GLU A 104 -4.21 26.39 -4.08
N SER A 105 -4.37 25.07 -4.21
CA SER A 105 -5.69 24.43 -4.39
C SER A 105 -5.88 23.21 -3.52
N PHE A 106 -5.00 22.21 -3.62
CA PHE A 106 -5.09 20.99 -2.86
C PHE A 106 -3.77 20.22 -2.79
N THR A 107 -3.61 19.48 -1.69
CA THR A 107 -2.49 18.57 -1.47
C THR A 107 -3.00 17.14 -1.26
N VAL A 108 -2.27 16.16 -1.77
CA VAL A 108 -2.59 14.73 -1.57
C VAL A 108 -1.81 14.19 -0.38
N PHE A 109 -2.50 13.45 0.49
CA PHE A 109 -1.94 12.82 1.68
C PHE A 109 -2.09 11.31 1.60
N TYR A 110 -1.26 10.62 2.39
CA TYR A 110 -1.37 9.18 2.60
C TYR A 110 -1.43 8.87 4.09
N ARG A 111 -2.12 7.78 4.43
CA ARG A 111 -2.11 7.21 5.78
C ARG A 111 -1.98 5.70 5.70
N VAL A 112 -1.05 5.14 6.48
CA VAL A 112 -0.89 3.69 6.62
C VAL A 112 -1.40 3.27 8.00
N TYR A 113 -2.28 2.28 8.05
CA TYR A 113 -2.84 1.77 9.31
C TYR A 113 -3.31 0.32 9.15
N ASN A 114 -3.54 -0.37 10.25
CA ASN A 114 -4.13 -1.71 10.28
C ASN A 114 -5.45 -1.72 11.05
N GLY A 115 -6.23 -2.80 10.90
CA GLY A 115 -7.51 -2.99 11.56
C GLY A 115 -8.69 -2.61 10.67
N GLU A 116 -9.79 -2.15 11.26
CA GLU A 116 -10.98 -1.79 10.51
C GLU A 116 -10.75 -0.57 9.61
N PRO A 117 -11.27 -0.58 8.37
CA PRO A 117 -11.18 0.55 7.47
C PRO A 117 -11.94 1.76 8.05
N LYS A 118 -11.30 2.92 8.02
CA LYS A 118 -11.87 4.18 8.50
C LYS A 118 -12.59 4.87 7.35
N LEU A 119 -13.73 4.32 6.94
CA LEU A 119 -14.64 4.90 5.93
C LEU A 119 -15.69 5.79 6.59
#